data_AF-A0A1D6KGB8-F1
#
_entry.id   AF-A0A1D6KGB8-F1
#
_cell.length_a   1.000
_cell.length_b   1.000
_cell.length_c   1.000
_cell.angle_alpha   90.00
_cell.angle_beta   90.00
_cell.angle_gamma   90.00
#
_symmetry.space_group_name_H-M   'P 1'
#
loop_
_entity.id
_entity.type
_entity.pdbx_description
1 polymer ?
#
loop_
_entity_poly.entity_id
_entity_poly.type
_entity_poly.pdbx_seq_one_letter_code
_entity_poly.pdbx_strand_id
1 'polypeptide(L)'
;MCISCRCNTSLLIDYCQDERAHKYIIIDVGKTFREQVLRWFVRHKIPCVDSILLTHEHADAILGLDDVRVVQPFSPTNDIDPTPIYLSQFAMDSICQKFPYLVKKKLKEGEEVRRVAQLEWKIIESDIQKPFTTSGLEFVPLPFS
;
A
#
# COMPACT_ATOMS: atom_id res chain seq x y z
N MET A 1 -32.11 3.10 -7.78
CA MET A 1 -31.30 2.41 -8.81
C MET A 1 -30.12 1.75 -8.10
N CYS A 2 -30.14 0.43 -7.94
CA CYS A 2 -29.07 -0.31 -7.26
C CYS A 2 -28.05 -0.75 -8.33
N ILE A 3 -26.94 -0.02 -8.46
CA ILE A 3 -25.83 -0.42 -9.34
C ILE A 3 -24.91 -1.28 -8.49
N SER A 4 -24.82 -2.58 -8.79
CA SER A 4 -23.82 -3.46 -8.19
C SER A 4 -22.44 -3.13 -8.80
N CYS A 5 -21.79 -2.07 -8.31
CA CYS A 5 -20.39 -1.78 -8.64
C CYS A 5 -19.49 -2.64 -7.75
N ARG A 6 -18.84 -3.66 -8.33
CA ARG A 6 -17.79 -4.43 -7.67
C ARG A 6 -16.43 -3.82 -8.04
N CYS A 7 -15.75 -3.27 -7.05
CA CYS A 7 -14.36 -2.81 -7.18
C CYS A 7 -13.40 -4.03 -7.19
N ASN A 8 -12.10 -3.78 -7.37
CA ASN A 8 -11.06 -4.80 -7.17
C ASN A 8 -11.06 -5.30 -5.73
N THR A 9 -10.61 -6.53 -5.55
CA THR A 9 -10.40 -7.14 -4.24
C THR A 9 -9.34 -6.33 -3.48
N SER A 10 -9.70 -5.90 -2.28
CA SER A 10 -8.83 -5.21 -1.34
C SER A 10 -9.43 -5.33 0.06
N LEU A 11 -8.61 -5.31 1.10
CA LEU A 11 -9.03 -5.34 2.49
C LEU A 11 -8.33 -4.24 3.27
N LEU A 12 -9.11 -3.46 4.03
CA LEU A 12 -8.57 -2.60 5.08
C LEU A 12 -8.67 -3.32 6.42
N ILE A 13 -7.55 -3.41 7.12
CA ILE A 13 -7.48 -3.78 8.53
C ILE A 13 -7.35 -2.48 9.33
N ASP A 14 -8.37 -2.20 10.14
CA ASP A 14 -8.38 -1.11 11.11
C ASP A 14 -8.41 -1.73 12.51
N TYR A 15 -7.37 -1.48 13.31
CA TYR A 15 -7.25 -2.05 14.65
C TYR A 15 -6.56 -1.11 15.63
N CYS A 16 -6.77 -1.33 16.93
CA CYS A 16 -6.16 -0.56 18.02
C CYS A 16 -5.57 -1.54 19.04
N GLN A 17 -4.25 -1.48 19.25
CA GLN A 17 -3.54 -2.44 20.11
C GLN A 17 -3.59 -2.04 21.60
N ASP A 18 -3.38 -0.76 21.92
CA ASP A 18 -3.16 -0.27 23.30
C ASP A 18 -3.98 1.00 23.66
N GLU A 19 -5.17 1.19 23.09
CA GLU A 19 -6.04 2.38 23.28
C GLU A 19 -5.45 3.75 22.88
N ARG A 20 -4.22 3.81 22.35
CA ARG A 20 -3.52 5.07 22.05
C ARG A 20 -3.77 5.60 20.64
N ALA A 21 -3.89 4.72 19.63
CA ALA A 21 -4.16 5.09 18.24
C ALA A 21 -4.57 3.88 17.40
N HIS A 22 -5.44 4.12 16.42
CA HIS A 22 -5.74 3.14 15.37
C HIS A 22 -4.57 2.99 14.41
N LYS A 23 -4.48 1.80 13.82
CA LYS A 23 -3.51 1.41 12.80
C LYS A 23 -4.25 0.84 11.59
N TYR A 24 -3.84 1.32 10.42
CA TYR A 24 -4.52 1.07 9.16
C TYR A 24 -3.58 0.34 8.20
N ILE A 25 -3.91 -0.92 7.88
CA ILE A 25 -3.13 -1.76 6.97
C ILE A 25 -4.02 -2.10 5.78
N ILE A 26 -3.54 -1.87 4.56
CA ILE A 26 -4.26 -2.24 3.33
C ILE A 26 -3.66 -3.51 2.74
N ILE A 27 -4.52 -4.43 2.32
CA ILE A 27 -4.16 -5.56 1.46
C ILE A 27 -4.64 -5.25 0.06
N ASP A 28 -3.69 -5.26 -0.89
CA ASP A 28 -3.85 -4.95 -2.31
C ASP A 28 -4.35 -3.54 -2.64
N VAL A 29 -3.74 -2.94 -3.66
CA VAL A 29 -4.07 -1.60 -4.18
C VAL A 29 -4.33 -1.68 -5.68
N GLY A 30 -5.50 -2.23 -6.04
CA GLY A 30 -5.95 -2.35 -7.42
C GLY A 30 -6.31 -1.03 -8.11
N LYS A 31 -6.66 -1.10 -9.41
CA LYS A 31 -7.07 0.07 -10.22
C LYS A 31 -8.24 0.89 -9.65
N THR A 32 -9.03 0.32 -8.73
CA THR A 32 -10.17 1.00 -8.08
C THR A 32 -9.82 1.54 -6.69
N PHE A 33 -8.57 1.44 -6.25
CA PHE A 33 -8.10 1.86 -4.92
C PHE A 33 -8.51 3.30 -4.58
N ARG A 34 -8.26 4.26 -5.48
CA ARG A 34 -8.62 5.66 -5.25
C ARG A 34 -10.12 5.87 -5.04
N GLU A 35 -10.96 5.18 -5.82
CA GLU A 35 -12.41 5.23 -5.64
C GLU A 35 -12.81 4.64 -4.27
N GLN A 36 -12.21 3.50 -3.89
CA GLN A 36 -12.44 2.88 -2.59
C GLN A 36 -12.05 3.80 -1.43
N VAL A 37 -10.90 4.49 -1.51
CA VAL A 37 -10.47 5.47 -0.51
C VAL A 37 -11.49 6.60 -0.41
N LEU A 38 -11.83 7.27 -1.52
CA LEU A 38 -12.78 8.39 -1.50
C LEU A 38 -14.16 7.98 -0.94
N ARG A 39 -14.60 6.76 -1.23
CA ARG A 39 -15.91 6.25 -0.80
C ARG A 39 -15.93 5.82 0.66
N TRP A 40 -14.90 5.12 1.13
CA TRP A 40 -14.89 4.45 2.43
C TRP A 40 -14.09 5.21 3.47
N PHE A 41 -12.90 5.72 3.13
CA PHE A 41 -12.02 6.34 4.12
C PHE A 41 -12.61 7.63 4.67
N VAL A 42 -13.21 8.44 3.79
CA VAL A 42 -13.92 9.66 4.20
C VAL A 42 -15.09 9.32 5.14
N ARG A 43 -15.84 8.25 4.84
CA ARG A 43 -16.98 7.81 5.67
C ARG A 43 -16.54 7.30 7.04
N HIS A 44 -15.44 6.56 7.09
CA HIS A 44 -14.91 5.95 8.31
C HIS A 44 -13.86 6.81 9.02
N LYS A 45 -13.62 8.04 8.54
CA LYS A 45 -12.66 9.01 9.09
C LYS A 45 -11.23 8.44 9.21
N ILE A 46 -10.81 7.67 8.23
CA ILE A 46 -9.47 7.07 8.17
C ILE A 46 -8.50 8.13 7.63
N PRO A 47 -7.51 8.57 8.43
CA PRO A 47 -6.65 9.69 8.08
C PRO A 47 -5.52 9.32 7.11
N CYS A 48 -5.00 8.10 7.19
CA CYS A 48 -3.87 7.61 6.42
C CYS A 48 -3.78 6.08 6.47
N VAL A 49 -2.82 5.51 5.74
CA VAL A 49 -2.45 4.08 5.79
C VAL A 49 -1.03 3.96 6.34
N ASP A 50 -0.86 3.10 7.35
CA ASP A 50 0.43 2.84 7.98
C ASP A 50 1.29 1.85 7.18
N SER A 51 0.68 0.87 6.52
CA SER A 51 1.40 -0.08 5.65
C SER A 51 0.49 -0.74 4.61
N ILE A 52 1.10 -1.26 3.55
CA ILE A 52 0.42 -1.98 2.47
C ILE A 52 1.03 -3.37 2.33
N LEU A 53 0.18 -4.38 2.17
CA LEU A 53 0.53 -5.76 1.83
C LEU A 53 0.07 -6.03 0.40
N LEU A 54 0.96 -6.46 -0.49
CA LEU A 54 0.59 -6.93 -1.82
C LEU A 54 0.61 -8.45 -1.84
N THR A 55 -0.54 -9.04 -2.17
CA THR A 55 -0.68 -10.50 -2.21
C THR A 55 -0.02 -11.10 -3.45
N HIS A 56 -0.10 -10.41 -4.58
CA HIS A 56 0.45 -10.84 -5.86
C HIS A 56 0.60 -9.66 -6.85
N GLU A 57 1.15 -9.92 -8.02
CA GLU A 57 1.59 -8.92 -9.01
C GLU A 57 0.61 -8.68 -10.17
N HIS A 58 -0.59 -9.24 -10.12
CA HIS A 58 -1.58 -8.99 -11.15
C HIS A 58 -2.18 -7.59 -11.04
N ALA A 59 -2.73 -7.13 -12.17
CA ALA A 59 -3.23 -5.78 -12.35
C ALA A 59 -4.31 -5.39 -11.33
N ASP A 60 -5.14 -6.33 -10.91
CA ASP A 60 -6.18 -6.12 -9.91
C ASP A 60 -5.64 -5.88 -8.50
N ALA A 61 -4.38 -6.24 -8.21
CA ALA A 61 -3.74 -6.01 -6.92
C ALA A 61 -2.78 -4.80 -6.90
N ILE A 62 -2.25 -4.37 -8.05
CA ILE A 62 -1.14 -3.39 -8.08
C ILE A 62 -1.37 -2.12 -8.93
N LEU A 63 -2.40 -2.05 -9.77
CA LEU A 63 -2.58 -0.89 -10.67
C LEU A 63 -2.95 0.43 -9.95
N GLY A 64 -3.21 0.40 -8.65
CA GLY A 64 -3.45 1.58 -7.82
C GLY A 64 -2.22 2.11 -7.09
N LEU A 65 -1.03 1.55 -7.33
CA LEU A 65 0.20 1.96 -6.64
C LEU A 65 0.54 3.46 -6.79
N ASP A 66 0.28 4.06 -7.95
CA ASP A 66 0.45 5.51 -8.15
C ASP A 66 -0.48 6.36 -7.28
N ASP A 67 -1.68 5.84 -7.00
CA ASP A 67 -2.68 6.52 -6.20
C ASP A 67 -2.43 6.40 -4.69
N VAL A 68 -1.45 5.61 -4.23
CA VAL A 68 -1.09 5.47 -2.78
C VAL A 68 -0.82 6.81 -2.13
N ARG A 69 -0.40 7.83 -2.89
CA ARG A 69 -0.22 9.19 -2.37
C ARG A 69 -1.47 9.73 -1.66
N VAL A 70 -2.67 9.34 -2.07
CA VAL A 70 -3.93 9.82 -1.48
C VAL A 70 -4.12 9.40 -0.02
N VAL A 71 -3.43 8.35 0.43
CA VAL A 71 -3.50 7.83 1.81
C VAL A 71 -2.25 8.11 2.63
N GLN A 72 -1.31 8.90 2.10
CA GLN A 72 -0.14 9.35 2.84
C GLN A 72 -0.44 10.65 3.59
N PRO A 73 0.26 10.93 4.71
CA PRO A 73 0.14 12.20 5.39
C PRO A 73 0.35 13.39 4.45
N PHE A 74 -0.46 14.43 4.63
CA PHE A 74 -0.28 15.67 3.88
C PHE A 74 0.94 16.42 4.38
N SER A 75 1.86 16.76 3.47
CA SER A 75 3.03 17.60 3.73
C SER A 75 3.23 18.56 2.55
N PRO A 76 3.33 19.89 2.78
CA PRO A 76 3.52 20.88 1.71
C PRO A 76 4.78 20.63 0.88
N THR A 77 5.87 20.25 1.55
CA THR A 77 7.20 19.97 1.00
C THR A 77 7.37 18.52 0.57
N ASN A 78 6.36 17.67 0.80
CA ASN A 78 6.47 16.23 0.65
C ASN A 78 7.59 15.63 1.52
N ASP A 79 7.89 16.23 2.67
CA ASP A 79 8.75 15.63 3.68
C ASP A 79 7.86 14.75 4.57
N ILE A 80 7.81 13.46 4.25
CA ILE A 80 7.04 12.42 4.94
C ILE A 80 7.84 11.13 4.94
N ASP A 81 7.59 10.28 5.94
CA ASP A 81 8.12 8.92 5.90
C ASP A 81 7.46 8.14 4.74
N PRO A 82 8.25 7.33 3.99
CA PRO A 82 7.70 6.48 2.93
C PRO A 82 6.76 5.42 3.53
N THR A 83 5.68 5.10 2.82
CA THR A 83 4.76 4.04 3.22
C THR A 83 5.42 2.69 2.93
N PRO A 84 5.59 1.81 3.93
CA PRO A 84 6.14 0.48 3.73
C PRO A 84 5.14 -0.40 2.95
N ILE A 85 5.64 -1.02 1.89
CA ILE A 85 4.92 -1.97 1.05
C ILE A 85 5.61 -3.34 1.17
N TYR A 86 4.89 -4.31 1.70
CA TYR A 86 5.36 -5.68 1.87
C TYR A 86 4.86 -6.55 0.72
N LEU A 87 5.78 -7.30 0.13
CA LEU A 87 5.51 -8.13 -1.04
C LEU A 87 6.56 -9.23 -1.19
N SER A 88 6.24 -10.27 -1.95
CA SER A 88 7.22 -11.31 -2.29
C SER A 88 8.28 -10.78 -3.27
N GLN A 89 9.44 -11.46 -3.32
CA GLN A 89 10.48 -11.14 -4.31
C GLN A 89 9.93 -11.24 -5.75
N PHE A 90 9.11 -12.25 -6.03
CA PHE A 90 8.47 -12.43 -7.33
C PHE A 90 7.61 -11.22 -7.73
N ALA A 91 6.80 -10.72 -6.79
CA ALA A 91 5.99 -9.54 -7.04
C ALA A 91 6.86 -8.28 -7.24
N MET A 92 7.94 -8.15 -6.47
CA MET A 92 8.88 -7.03 -6.62
C MET A 92 9.55 -7.03 -8.00
N ASP A 93 9.98 -8.19 -8.50
CA ASP A 93 10.60 -8.31 -9.81
C ASP A 93 9.63 -7.87 -10.93
N SER A 94 8.36 -8.24 -10.80
CA SER A 94 7.28 -7.83 -11.71
C SER A 94 7.03 -6.32 -11.65
N ILE A 95 6.97 -5.74 -10.44
CA ILE A 95 6.81 -4.30 -10.23
C ILE A 95 8.01 -3.52 -10.79
N CYS A 96 9.23 -4.02 -10.63
CA CYS A 96 10.43 -3.40 -11.22
C CYS A 96 10.33 -3.28 -12.75
N GLN A 97 9.69 -4.25 -13.40
CA GLN A 97 9.49 -4.25 -14.86
C GLN A 97 8.32 -3.34 -15.28
N LYS A 98 7.19 -3.42 -14.58
CA LYS A 98 5.96 -2.68 -14.92
C LYS A 98 6.02 -1.20 -14.52
N PHE A 99 6.61 -0.91 -13.36
CA PHE A 99 6.65 0.41 -12.72
C PHE A 99 8.07 0.82 -12.29
N PRO A 100 9.06 0.83 -13.21
CA PRO A 100 10.45 1.12 -12.86
C PRO A 100 10.64 2.50 -12.20
N TYR A 101 9.74 3.45 -12.48
CA TYR A 101 9.75 4.80 -11.91
C TYR A 101 9.30 4.86 -10.45
N LEU A 102 8.49 3.90 -9.97
CA LEU A 102 8.12 3.79 -8.55
C LEU A 102 9.26 3.22 -7.71
N VAL A 103 10.14 2.41 -8.33
CA VAL A 103 11.28 1.77 -7.66
C VAL A 103 12.54 2.64 -7.71
N LYS A 104 12.88 3.18 -8.89
CA LYS A 104 14.14 3.89 -9.13
C LYS A 104 14.00 5.40 -8.91
N LYS A 105 13.52 5.81 -7.73
CA LYS A 105 13.52 7.24 -7.37
C LYS A 105 14.93 7.71 -6.99
N LYS A 106 15.70 8.12 -8.00
CA LYS A 106 16.78 9.09 -7.79
C LYS A 106 16.20 10.46 -8.10
N LEU A 107 15.99 11.28 -7.06
CA LEU A 107 15.85 12.73 -7.27
C LEU A 107 17.13 13.20 -7.95
N LYS A 108 17.03 13.79 -9.13
CA LYS A 108 18.18 14.49 -9.73
C LYS A 108 18.31 15.83 -9.03
N GLU A 109 19.53 16.27 -8.76
CA GLU A 109 19.78 17.62 -8.23
C GLU A 109 19.14 18.65 -9.16
N GLY A 110 18.26 19.50 -8.60
CA GLY A 110 17.56 20.56 -9.34
C GLY A 110 16.18 20.21 -9.88
N GLU A 111 15.67 18.97 -9.73
CA GLU A 111 14.28 18.66 -10.04
C GLU A 111 13.33 19.16 -8.94
N GLU A 112 12.24 19.83 -9.33
CA GLU A 112 11.16 20.19 -8.40
C GLU A 112 10.63 18.94 -7.70
N VAL A 113 10.40 19.04 -6.38
CA VAL A 113 9.82 17.96 -5.58
C VAL A 113 8.41 17.67 -6.08
N ARG A 114 8.28 16.69 -6.98
CA ARG A 114 6.96 16.20 -7.40
C ARG A 114 6.26 15.58 -6.19
N ARG A 115 4.98 15.90 -6.01
CA ARG A 115 4.12 15.27 -4.98
C ARG A 115 3.70 13.87 -5.40
N VAL A 116 4.66 12.95 -5.47
CA VAL A 116 4.48 11.54 -5.82
C VAL A 116 4.41 10.66 -4.57
N ALA A 117 3.85 9.46 -4.70
CA ALA A 117 3.77 8.49 -3.60
C ALA A 117 5.15 8.09 -3.10
N GLN A 118 5.44 8.18 -1.81
CA GLN A 118 6.72 7.73 -1.23
C GLN A 118 6.61 6.29 -0.76
N LEU A 119 7.32 5.35 -1.38
CA LEU A 119 7.15 3.93 -1.14
C LEU A 119 8.45 3.32 -0.64
N GLU A 120 8.38 2.50 0.41
CA GLU A 120 9.50 1.70 0.89
C GLU A 120 9.19 0.22 0.65
N TRP A 121 9.95 -0.44 -0.21
CA TRP A 121 9.72 -1.83 -0.57
C TRP A 121 10.34 -2.78 0.45
N LYS A 122 9.54 -3.69 1.01
CA LYS A 122 9.94 -4.68 2.01
C LYS A 122 9.66 -6.08 1.49
N ILE A 123 10.72 -6.83 1.19
CA ILE A 123 10.58 -8.22 0.74
C ILE A 123 10.19 -9.10 1.93
N ILE A 124 9.11 -9.85 1.76
CA ILE A 124 8.70 -10.92 2.69
C ILE A 124 8.96 -12.28 2.06
N GLU A 125 9.26 -13.25 2.90
CA GLU A 125 9.42 -14.64 2.49
C GLU A 125 8.07 -15.35 2.52
N SER A 126 7.72 -16.08 1.45
CA SER A 126 6.50 -16.88 1.39
C SER A 126 6.64 -18.19 2.18
N ASP A 127 6.96 -18.09 3.47
CA ASP A 127 7.21 -19.21 4.37
C ASP A 127 6.41 -19.03 5.66
N ILE A 128 5.63 -20.04 6.02
CA ILE A 128 4.81 -20.07 7.24
C ILE A 128 5.66 -19.96 8.51
N GLN A 129 6.94 -20.36 8.45
CA GLN A 129 7.89 -20.27 9.57
C GLN A 129 8.56 -18.90 9.67
N LYS A 130 8.27 -17.98 8.75
CA LYS A 130 8.86 -16.64 8.70
C LYS A 130 7.77 -15.57 8.75
N PRO A 131 7.08 -15.42 9.90
CA PRO A 131 6.16 -14.33 10.10
C PRO A 131 6.89 -12.99 10.02
N PHE A 132 6.16 -11.94 9.68
CA PHE A 132 6.67 -10.58 9.68
C PHE A 132 5.68 -9.67 10.42
N THR A 133 6.20 -8.61 11.03
CA THR A 133 5.37 -7.62 11.72
C THR A 133 5.31 -6.35 10.89
N THR A 134 4.11 -5.82 10.70
CA THR A 134 3.93 -4.47 10.16
C THR A 134 2.87 -3.71 10.94
N SER A 135 3.14 -2.42 11.15
CA SER A 135 2.25 -1.50 11.85
C SER A 135 1.79 -1.98 13.25
N GLY A 136 2.45 -2.96 13.87
CA GLY A 136 2.12 -3.56 15.17
C GLY A 136 1.41 -4.93 15.13
N LEU A 137 1.01 -5.42 13.94
CA LEU A 137 0.43 -6.75 13.75
C LEU A 137 1.42 -7.72 13.11
N GLU A 138 1.42 -8.94 13.63
CA GLU A 138 2.13 -10.07 13.03
C GLU A 138 1.28 -10.72 11.93
N PHE A 139 1.90 -10.98 10.79
CA PHE A 139 1.33 -11.67 9.65
C PHE A 139 2.14 -12.92 9.35
N VAL A 140 1.43 -14.02 9.07
CA VAL A 140 2.03 -15.28 8.62
C VAL A 140 1.74 -15.44 7.12
N PRO A 141 2.76 -15.31 6.25
CA PRO A 141 2.61 -15.58 4.83
C PRO A 141 2.22 -17.04 4.61
N LEU A 142 1.16 -17.28 3.83
CA LEU A 142 0.81 -18.63 3.39
C LEU A 142 1.33 -18.83 1.97
N PRO A 143 2.15 -19.87 1.71
CA PRO A 143 2.54 -20.19 0.35
C PRO A 143 1.32 -20.63 -0.44
N PHE A 144 1.12 -20.04 -1.62
CA PHE A 144 0.17 -20.51 -2.60
C PHE A 144 0.93 -21.33 -3.64
N SER A 145 0.49 -22.56 -3.85
CA SER A 145 1.03 -23.53 -4.82
C SER A 145 0.68 -23.17 -6.25
#